data_AF-A0A3P2AIQ7-F1
#
_entry.id   AF-A0A3P2AIQ7-F1
#
_cell.length_a   1.000
_cell.length_b   1.000
_cell.length_c   1.000
_cell.angle_alpha   90.00
_cell.angle_beta   90.00
_cell.angle_gamma   90.00
#
_symmetry.space_group_name_H-M   'P 1'
#
loop_
_entity.id
_entity.type
_entity.pdbx_description
1 polymer ?
#
loop_
_entity_poly.entity_id
_entity_poly.type
_entity_poly.pdbx_seq_one_letter_code
_entity_poly.pdbx_strand_id
1 'polypeptide(L)'
;MLLGIPGFDKAFVYFLILGEGLNLFDLLIIDLCWWRNTKRIRFSSIPDRTKYQDPKNYIKAFVNGVLMFLIVAVLSALLVSALSGHWF
;
A
#
# COMPACT_ATOMS: atom_id res chain seq x y z
N MET A 1 -8.51 23.81 10.50
CA MET A 1 -7.71 23.19 9.41
C MET A 1 -7.32 21.78 9.86
N LEU A 2 -8.07 20.75 9.48
CA LEU A 2 -8.07 19.42 10.13
C LEU A 2 -6.69 18.72 10.17
N LEU A 3 -5.78 19.05 9.22
CA LEU A 3 -4.42 18.49 9.13
C LEU A 3 -3.33 19.54 8.86
N GLY A 4 -3.67 20.82 8.78
CA GLY A 4 -2.70 21.87 8.42
C GLY A 4 -2.17 21.82 6.97
N ILE A 5 -2.64 20.90 6.13
CA ILE A 5 -2.21 20.74 4.74
C ILE A 5 -3.02 21.68 3.84
N PRO A 6 -2.41 22.67 3.16
CA PRO A 6 -3.13 23.60 2.32
C PRO A 6 -3.29 23.04 0.91
N GLY A 7 -4.54 22.84 0.49
CA GLY A 7 -4.88 22.49 -0.90
C GLY A 7 -4.97 20.99 -1.18
N PHE A 8 -5.76 20.66 -2.21
CA PHE A 8 -5.96 19.29 -2.69
C PHE A 8 -4.65 18.65 -3.18
N ASP A 9 -3.83 19.42 -3.87
CA ASP A 9 -2.53 19.02 -4.42
C ASP A 9 -1.59 18.48 -3.34
N LYS A 10 -1.43 19.22 -2.24
CA LYS A 10 -0.56 18.82 -1.13
C LYS A 10 -1.15 17.67 -0.34
N ALA A 11 -2.48 17.64 -0.15
CA ALA A 11 -3.15 16.52 0.49
C ALA A 11 -3.00 15.23 -0.33
N PHE A 12 -3.18 15.33 -1.64
CA PHE A 12 -3.02 14.21 -2.57
C PHE A 12 -1.59 13.66 -2.54
N VAL A 13 -0.57 14.51 -2.69
CA VAL A 13 0.83 14.08 -2.64
C VAL A 13 1.17 13.46 -1.28
N TYR A 14 0.67 14.04 -0.18
CA TYR A 14 0.86 13.51 1.16
C TYR A 14 0.29 12.09 1.31
N PHE A 15 -0.98 11.89 0.96
CA PHE A 15 -1.62 10.57 1.05
C PHE A 15 -1.04 9.56 0.04
N LEU A 16 -0.59 10.03 -1.12
CA LEU A 16 0.08 9.19 -2.11
C LEU A 16 1.41 8.65 -1.57
N ILE A 17 2.28 9.52 -1.03
CA ILE A 17 3.56 9.11 -0.44
C ILE A 17 3.34 8.18 0.74
N LEU A 18 2.34 8.46 1.58
CA LEU A 18 1.99 7.58 2.70
C LEU A 18 1.49 6.21 2.23
N GLY A 19 0.59 6.17 1.25
CA GLY A 19 0.02 4.92 0.72
C GLY A 19 1.07 4.06 0.03
N GLU A 20 1.87 4.65 -0.85
CA GLU A 20 2.98 3.97 -1.52
C GLU A 20 4.07 3.54 -0.54
N GLY A 21 4.38 4.37 0.45
CA GLY A 21 5.31 4.03 1.52
C GLY A 21 4.85 2.83 2.34
N LEU A 22 3.55 2.73 2.64
CA LEU A 22 2.96 1.58 3.32
C LEU A 22 2.98 0.32 2.43
N ASN A 23 2.65 0.45 1.14
CA ASN A 23 2.73 -0.64 0.16
C ASN A 23 4.15 -1.21 0.04
N LEU A 24 5.16 -0.32 0.00
CA LEU A 24 6.56 -0.69 -0.04
C LEU A 24 7.02 -1.31 1.29
N PHE A 25 6.57 -0.77 2.42
CA PHE A 25 6.85 -1.34 3.75
C PHE A 25 6.30 -2.75 3.87
N ASP A 26 5.09 -3.02 3.38
CA ASP A 26 4.48 -4.35 3.40
C ASP A 26 5.35 -5.36 2.62
N LEU A 27 5.78 -5.01 1.41
CA LEU A 27 6.66 -5.84 0.58
C LEU A 27 8.06 -6.03 1.21
N LEU A 28 8.65 -5.01 1.82
CA LEU A 28 9.99 -5.11 2.39
C LEU A 28 9.98 -5.83 3.74
N ILE A 29 9.10 -5.43 4.65
CA ILE A 29 9.13 -5.90 6.03
C ILE A 29 8.34 -7.18 6.17
N ILE A 30 7.16 -7.31 5.57
CA ILE A 30 6.36 -8.53 5.69
C ILE A 30 6.88 -9.60 4.72
N ASP A 31 7.00 -9.30 3.43
CA ASP A 31 7.39 -10.31 2.44
C ASP A 31 8.89 -10.67 2.48
N LEU A 32 9.77 -9.69 2.65
CA LEU A 32 11.22 -9.94 2.60
C LEU A 32 11.83 -10.22 3.98
N CYS A 33 11.52 -9.43 5.01
CA CYS A 33 12.11 -9.61 6.35
C CYS A 33 11.36 -10.65 7.19
N TRP A 34 10.04 -10.56 7.33
CA TRP A 34 9.27 -11.43 8.23
C TRP A 34 9.11 -12.83 7.66
N TRP A 35 8.65 -12.94 6.41
CA TRP A 35 8.36 -14.22 5.78
C TRP A 35 9.60 -15.10 5.59
N ARG A 36 10.78 -14.49 5.40
CA ARG A 36 12.05 -15.24 5.30
C ARG A 36 12.65 -15.62 6.65
N ASN A 37 12.47 -14.80 7.69
CA ASN A 37 13.17 -14.98 8.95
C ASN A 37 12.37 -15.75 10.01
N THR A 38 11.05 -15.92 9.82
CA THR A 38 10.19 -16.65 10.77
C THR A 38 10.21 -18.16 10.49
N LYS A 39 10.41 -18.99 11.53
CA LYS A 39 10.27 -20.46 11.42
C LYS A 39 8.85 -20.78 10.93
N ARG A 40 8.71 -21.19 9.66
CA ARG A 40 7.41 -21.61 9.11
C ARG A 40 6.85 -22.76 9.94
N ILE A 41 5.75 -22.50 10.63
CA ILE A 41 4.87 -23.53 11.19
C ILE A 41 4.31 -24.30 9.99
N ARG A 42 4.90 -25.45 9.67
CA ARG A 42 4.49 -26.24 8.49
C ARG A 42 3.16 -26.92 8.81
N PHE A 43 2.10 -26.48 8.14
CA PHE A 43 1.00 -27.37 7.86
C PHE A 43 1.49 -28.43 6.86
N SER A 44 1.54 -29.69 7.26
CA SER A 44 2.10 -30.82 6.51
C SER A 44 1.33 -31.22 5.25
N SER A 45 0.31 -30.43 4.85
CA SER A 45 -0.73 -30.84 3.91
C SER A 45 -0.90 -29.94 2.67
N ILE A 46 0.10 -29.13 2.29
CA ILE A 46 0.00 -28.28 1.10
C ILE A 46 0.97 -28.79 0.01
N PRO A 47 0.47 -29.06 -1.22
CA PRO A 47 1.25 -29.59 -2.33
C PRO A 47 2.17 -28.53 -2.94
N ASP A 48 3.32 -29.02 -3.44
CA ASP A 48 4.37 -28.38 -4.24
C ASP A 48 4.65 -26.87 -4.09
N ARG A 49 5.85 -26.60 -3.58
CA ARG A 49 6.43 -25.27 -3.36
C ARG A 49 6.63 -24.43 -4.63
N THR A 50 6.62 -25.06 -5.80
CA THR A 50 7.00 -24.47 -7.08
C THR A 50 5.98 -23.47 -7.62
N LYS A 51 4.67 -23.67 -7.35
CA LYS A 51 3.62 -22.74 -7.82
C LYS A 51 3.55 -21.43 -7.03
N TYR A 52 4.08 -21.38 -5.81
CA TYR A 52 4.01 -20.21 -4.94
C TYR A 52 5.25 -19.30 -5.04
N GLN A 53 6.32 -19.75 -5.69
CA GLN A 53 7.58 -19.00 -5.79
C GLN A 53 7.69 -18.13 -7.05
N ASP A 54 6.66 -18.07 -7.89
CA ASP A 54 6.73 -17.27 -9.11
C ASP A 54 6.78 -15.76 -8.78
N PRO A 55 7.90 -15.07 -9.06
CA PRO A 55 8.09 -13.65 -8.72
C PRO A 55 7.10 -12.73 -9.45
N LYS A 56 6.52 -13.22 -10.54
CA LYS A 56 5.51 -12.50 -11.35
C LYS A 56 4.24 -12.19 -10.56
N ASN A 57 3.84 -13.05 -9.63
CA ASN A 57 2.62 -12.84 -8.84
C ASN A 57 2.81 -11.75 -7.79
N TYR A 58 4.02 -11.62 -7.24
CA TYR A 58 4.35 -10.57 -6.28
C TYR A 58 4.42 -9.18 -6.94
N ILE A 59 5.01 -9.08 -8.14
CA ILE A 59 5.02 -7.83 -8.92
C ILE A 59 3.59 -7.41 -9.30
N LYS A 60 2.74 -8.38 -9.67
CA LYS A 60 1.34 -8.08 -10.02
C LYS A 60 0.54 -7.61 -8.82
N ALA A 61 0.76 -8.20 -7.64
CA ALA A 61 0.16 -7.74 -6.40
C ALA A 61 0.64 -6.33 -6.02
N PHE A 62 1.94 -6.05 -6.17
CA PHE A 62 2.51 -4.73 -5.92
C PHE A 62 1.92 -3.65 -6.84
N VAL A 63 1.80 -3.92 -8.14
CA VAL A 63 1.18 -2.98 -9.12
C VAL A 63 -0.30 -2.75 -8.80
N ASN A 64 -1.03 -3.78 -8.38
CA ASN A 64 -2.41 -3.61 -7.93
C ASN A 64 -2.48 -2.77 -6.63
N GLY A 65 -1.51 -2.93 -5.74
CA GLY A 65 -1.35 -2.10 -4.54
C GLY A 65 -1.17 -0.63 -4.90
N VAL A 66 -0.27 -0.31 -5.85
CA VAL A 66 -0.06 1.06 -6.36
C VAL A 66 -1.36 1.67 -6.86
N LEU A 67 -2.12 0.94 -7.69
CA LEU A 67 -3.39 1.43 -8.21
C LEU A 67 -4.43 1.67 -7.09
N MET A 68 -4.49 0.76 -6.11
CA MET A 68 -5.39 0.89 -4.97
C MET A 68 -5.04 2.09 -4.09
N PHE A 69 -3.76 2.30 -3.78
CA PHE A 69 -3.31 3.44 -2.98
C PHE A 69 -3.45 4.76 -3.73
N LEU A 70 -3.34 4.78 -5.05
CA LEU A 70 -3.67 5.93 -5.88
C LEU A 70 -5.14 6.32 -5.72
N ILE A 71 -6.06 5.36 -5.82
CA ILE A 71 -7.51 5.61 -5.63
C ILE A 71 -7.78 6.13 -4.21
N VAL A 72 -7.18 5.50 -3.19
CA VAL A 72 -7.33 5.93 -1.79
C VAL A 72 -6.80 7.35 -1.60
N ALA A 73 -5.63 7.69 -2.17
CA ALA A 73 -5.05 9.02 -2.08
C ALA A 73 -5.95 10.09 -2.70
N VAL A 74 -6.57 9.81 -3.86
CA VAL A 74 -7.56 10.72 -4.47
C VAL A 74 -8.78 10.89 -3.56
N LEU A 75 -9.37 9.80 -3.06
CA LEU A 75 -10.54 9.86 -2.19
C LEU A 75 -10.25 10.61 -0.88
N SER A 76 -9.10 10.36 -0.26
CA SER A 76 -8.67 11.03 0.97
C SER A 76 -8.42 12.52 0.74
N ALA A 77 -7.75 12.89 -0.36
CA ALA A 77 -7.52 14.28 -0.71
C ALA A 77 -8.84 15.03 -1.01
N LEU A 78 -9.79 14.37 -1.70
CA LEU A 78 -11.12 14.93 -1.95
C LEU A 78 -11.89 15.13 -0.65
N LEU A 79 -11.91 14.14 0.24
CA LEU A 79 -12.58 14.22 1.53
C LEU A 79 -12.02 15.37 2.38
N VAL A 80 -10.69 15.46 2.47
CA VAL A 80 -10.01 16.52 3.23
C VAL A 80 -10.29 17.90 2.62
N SER A 81 -10.27 18.02 1.29
CA SER A 81 -10.59 19.27 0.60
C SER A 81 -12.03 19.70 0.84
N ALA A 82 -12.99 18.78 0.70
CA ALA A 82 -14.41 19.02 0.96
C ALA A 82 -14.68 19.46 2.41
N LEU A 83 -14.06 18.79 3.39
CA LEU A 83 -14.22 19.12 4.82
C LEU A 83 -13.49 20.40 5.23
N SER A 84 -12.43 20.78 4.52
CA SER A 84 -11.66 21.99 4.81
C SER A 84 -12.26 23.27 4.21
N GLY A 85 -13.31 23.17 3.40
CA GLY A 85 -13.97 24.31 2.77
C GLY A 85 -13.16 24.95 1.62
N HIS A 86 -12.00 24.40 1.28
CA HIS A 86 -11.22 24.77 0.10
C HIS A 86 -11.70 23.95 -1.11
N TRP A 87 -12.64 24.51 -1.86
CA TRP A 87 -12.99 24.02 -3.18
C TRP A 87 -11.97 24.52 -4.19
N PHE A 88 -10.94 23.69 -4.42
CA PHE A 88 -9.78 23.94 -5.29
C PHE A 88 -8.82 25.05 -4.82
#